data_AF-A0A9P4QUB8-F1
#
_entry.id   AF-A0A9P4QUB8-F1
#
_cell.length_a   1.000
_cell.length_b   1.000
_cell.length_c   1.000
_cell.angle_alpha   90.00
_cell.angle_beta   90.00
_cell.angle_gamma   90.00
#
_symmetry.space_group_name_H-M   'P 1'
#
loop_
_entity.id
_entity.type
_entity.pdbx_description
1 polymer ?
#
loop_
_entity_poly.entity_id
_entity_poly.type
_entity_poly.pdbx_seq_one_letter_code
_entity_poly.pdbx_strand_id
1 'polypeptide(L)'
;DLVVTNQLCFAPSLEQISNIRGNVHLSLYARTNQVVPATAYCRNLPIGTGRYASYDLLAISGSCTSGPKARQALAKALLGDVASIHALCAKYQVMSMLYLQPDKQLKSLLRGMQLMANIRDSEHFGRIWQLRDVDHECEMEARLEAYLLGPGHEELGSWIACAECGVNLDASVRRAWELVYGNAAAFLAR
;
A
#
# COMPACT_ATOMS: atom_id res chain seq x y z
N ASP A 1 -0.22 1.20 5.73
CA ASP A 1 -0.80 1.12 4.37
C ASP A 1 -1.92 2.16 4.22
N LEU A 2 -1.61 3.30 3.59
CA LEU A 2 -2.47 4.50 3.57
C LEU A 2 -3.82 4.26 2.87
N VAL A 3 -3.84 3.32 1.91
CA VAL A 3 -5.02 2.93 1.13
C VAL A 3 -6.00 2.12 1.98
N VAL A 4 -5.50 1.27 2.88
CA VAL A 4 -6.31 0.40 3.73
C VAL A 4 -6.91 1.16 4.92
N THR A 5 -6.28 2.25 5.35
CA THR A 5 -6.70 3.02 6.54
C THR A 5 -7.74 4.13 6.27
N ASN A 6 -8.31 4.19 5.05
CA ASN A 6 -9.28 5.22 4.66
C ASN A 6 -8.78 6.66 4.89
N GLN A 7 -7.49 6.88 4.59
CA GLN A 7 -6.78 8.14 4.82
C GLN A 7 -6.69 9.03 3.59
N LEU A 8 -7.34 8.64 2.49
CA LEU A 8 -7.31 9.37 1.23
C LEU A 8 -8.33 10.52 1.26
N CYS A 9 -7.89 11.71 0.88
CA CYS A 9 -8.78 12.87 0.74
C CYS A 9 -8.55 13.59 -0.59
N PHE A 10 -9.65 14.01 -1.20
CA PHE A 10 -9.66 14.81 -2.41
C PHE A 10 -9.86 16.27 -2.05
N ALA A 11 -9.09 17.16 -2.68
CA ALA A 11 -9.32 18.60 -2.64
C ALA A 11 -9.48 19.13 -4.07
N PRO A 12 -10.65 19.70 -4.43
CA PRO A 12 -11.91 19.71 -3.67
C PRO A 12 -12.50 18.30 -3.53
N SER A 13 -13.51 18.12 -2.67
CA SER A 13 -14.14 16.80 -2.50
C SER A 13 -14.80 16.33 -3.80
N LEU A 14 -14.93 15.02 -4.00
CA LEU A 14 -15.55 14.47 -5.22
C LEU A 14 -17.00 14.93 -5.43
N GLU A 15 -17.72 15.22 -4.35
CA GLU A 15 -19.08 15.75 -4.35
C GLU A 15 -19.11 17.21 -4.81
N GLN A 16 -18.12 18.01 -4.38
CA GLN A 16 -18.01 19.42 -4.74
C GLN A 16 -17.64 19.63 -6.21
N ILE A 17 -16.90 18.70 -6.82
CA ILE A 17 -16.45 18.78 -8.22
C ILE A 17 -17.61 19.05 -9.18
N SER A 18 -18.77 18.44 -8.96
CA SER A 18 -19.93 18.58 -9.85
C SER A 18 -20.51 19.99 -9.89
N ASN A 19 -20.23 20.80 -8.86
CA ASN A 19 -20.79 22.14 -8.69
C ASN A 19 -19.82 23.26 -9.09
N ILE A 20 -18.56 22.93 -9.41
CA ILE A 20 -17.54 23.91 -9.78
C ILE A 20 -17.77 24.39 -11.21
N ARG A 21 -17.91 25.71 -11.37
CA ARG A 21 -17.98 26.36 -12.68
C ARG A 21 -16.59 26.82 -13.11
N GLY A 22 -16.17 26.47 -14.33
CA GLY A 22 -14.87 26.85 -14.88
C GLY A 22 -13.82 25.75 -14.77
N ASN A 23 -12.55 26.14 -14.63
CA ASN A 23 -11.45 25.20 -14.54
C ASN A 23 -11.48 24.44 -13.22
N VAL A 24 -11.43 23.11 -13.31
CA VAL A 24 -11.43 22.18 -12.18
C VAL A 24 -10.01 21.69 -11.96
N HIS A 25 -9.53 21.82 -10.73
CA HIS A 25 -8.26 21.28 -10.27
C HIS A 25 -8.55 20.28 -9.15
N LEU A 26 -8.06 19.06 -9.27
CA LEU A 26 -8.26 18.00 -8.30
C LEU A 26 -6.91 17.50 -7.79
N SER A 27 -6.75 17.50 -6.47
CA SER A 27 -5.60 16.94 -5.78
C SER A 27 -6.04 15.77 -4.92
N LEU A 28 -5.22 14.73 -4.86
CA LEU A 28 -5.37 13.60 -3.94
C LEU A 28 -4.26 13.66 -2.91
N TYR A 29 -4.63 13.55 -1.64
CA TYR A 29 -3.71 13.47 -0.53
C TYR A 29 -3.93 12.20 0.27
N ALA A 30 -2.87 11.73 0.93
CA ALA A 30 -2.95 10.77 2.01
C ALA A 30 -2.70 11.48 3.34
N ARG A 31 -3.61 11.30 4.29
CA ARG A 31 -3.42 11.79 5.65
C ARG A 31 -2.34 10.96 6.33
N THR A 32 -1.29 11.62 6.81
CA THR A 32 -0.26 10.97 7.60
C THR A 32 -0.59 11.09 9.09
N ASN A 33 -0.42 9.98 9.80
CA ASN A 33 -0.48 9.97 11.27
C ASN A 33 0.84 10.49 11.83
N GLN A 34 1.15 11.76 11.61
CA GLN A 34 2.25 12.37 12.34
C GLN A 34 1.83 12.58 13.80
N VAL A 35 2.69 12.12 14.72
CA VAL A 35 2.57 12.44 16.14
C VAL A 35 2.79 13.94 16.27
N VAL A 36 1.71 14.68 16.51
CA VAL A 36 1.77 16.13 16.72
C VAL A 36 2.64 16.36 17.97
N PRO A 37 3.80 17.04 17.86
CA PRO A 37 4.63 17.29 19.03
C PRO A 37 3.84 18.13 20.02
N ALA A 38 4.02 17.87 21.32
CA ALA A 38 3.28 18.57 22.38
C ALA A 38 3.46 20.10 22.32
N THR A 39 4.56 20.57 21.73
CA THR A 39 4.89 21.98 21.49
C THR A 39 4.08 22.64 20.38
N ALA A 40 3.43 21.88 19.49
CA ALA A 40 2.55 22.42 18.44
C ALA A 40 1.16 22.81 18.97
N TYR A 41 0.82 22.45 20.21
CA TYR A 41 -0.41 22.89 20.86
C TYR A 41 -0.29 24.36 21.29
N CYS A 42 -1.06 25.24 20.64
CA CYS A 42 -1.20 26.63 21.06
C CYS A 42 -2.58 26.86 21.69
N ARG A 43 -2.61 27.19 22.99
CA ARG A 43 -3.84 27.48 23.74
C ARG A 43 -4.62 28.69 23.22
N ASN A 44 -3.95 29.59 22.50
CA ASN A 44 -4.52 30.84 22.00
C ASN A 44 -5.18 30.69 20.62
N LEU A 45 -5.09 29.51 20.01
CA LEU A 45 -5.73 29.24 18.73
C LEU A 45 -7.19 28.81 18.93
N PRO A 46 -8.13 29.25 18.07
CA PRO A 46 -9.54 28.86 18.16
C PRO A 46 -9.71 27.33 18.22
N ILE A 47 -10.67 26.86 19.01
CA ILE A 47 -11.02 25.43 19.09
C ILE A 47 -11.30 24.92 17.67
N GLY A 48 -10.52 23.94 17.21
CA GLY A 48 -10.60 23.38 15.85
C GLY A 48 -9.44 23.74 14.92
N THR A 49 -8.57 24.70 15.28
CA THR A 49 -7.42 25.10 14.46
C THR A 49 -6.09 24.45 14.88
N GLY A 50 -6.07 23.69 15.98
CA GLY A 50 -4.84 23.20 16.63
C GLY A 50 -4.42 21.76 16.33
N ARG A 51 -5.08 21.04 15.41
CA ARG A 51 -4.62 19.71 14.98
C ARG A 51 -4.07 19.82 13.57
N TYR A 52 -2.75 19.94 13.44
CA TYR A 52 -2.07 19.71 12.17
C TYR A 52 -2.40 18.29 11.72
N ALA A 53 -3.26 18.16 10.72
CA ALA A 53 -3.33 16.96 9.92
C ALA A 53 -2.27 17.12 8.84
N SER A 54 -1.21 16.32 8.92
CA SER A 54 -0.22 16.26 7.87
C SER A 54 -0.81 15.47 6.70
N TYR A 55 -0.65 16.01 5.50
CA TYR A 55 -1.16 15.44 4.27
C TYR A 55 -0.02 15.33 3.29
N ASP A 56 0.23 14.13 2.80
CA ASP A 56 1.15 13.89 1.70
C ASP A 56 0.36 14.01 0.40
N LEU A 57 0.81 14.88 -0.49
CA LEU A 57 0.23 14.99 -1.82
C LEU A 57 0.63 13.77 -2.65
N LEU A 58 -0.35 13.01 -3.11
CA LEU A 58 -0.13 11.83 -3.93
C LEU A 58 -0.17 12.14 -5.43
N ALA A 59 -1.14 12.93 -5.87
CA ALA A 59 -1.31 13.24 -7.28
C ALA A 59 -2.14 14.50 -7.51
N ILE A 60 -1.97 15.11 -8.69
CA ILE A 60 -2.66 16.32 -9.13
C ILE A 60 -3.18 16.13 -10.57
N SER A 61 -4.41 16.54 -10.84
CA SER A 61 -5.04 16.45 -12.18
C SER A 61 -4.58 17.50 -13.18
N GLY A 62 -3.88 18.55 -12.73
CA GLY A 62 -3.70 19.79 -13.49
C GLY A 62 -5.01 20.57 -13.63
N SER A 63 -5.02 21.59 -14.50
CA SER A 63 -6.21 22.40 -14.78
C SER A 63 -7.06 21.74 -15.87
N CYS A 64 -8.28 21.31 -15.53
CA CYS A 64 -9.18 20.62 -16.44
C CYS A 64 -10.46 21.42 -16.70
N THR A 65 -11.06 21.25 -17.87
CA THR A 65 -12.29 21.99 -18.24
C THR A 65 -13.56 21.40 -17.61
N SER A 66 -13.47 20.23 -16.96
CA SER A 66 -14.61 19.58 -16.32
C SER A 66 -14.18 18.59 -15.24
N GLY A 67 -15.09 18.28 -14.31
CA GLY A 67 -14.89 17.30 -13.25
C GLY A 67 -14.51 15.90 -13.73
N PRO A 68 -15.24 15.30 -14.70
CA PRO A 68 -14.86 14.00 -15.27
C PRO A 68 -13.43 14.00 -15.85
N LYS A 69 -13.02 15.06 -16.55
CA LYS A 69 -11.65 15.19 -17.07
C LYS A 69 -10.63 15.33 -15.95
N ALA A 70 -10.93 16.07 -14.88
CA ALA A 70 -10.06 16.16 -13.71
C ALA A 70 -9.84 14.80 -13.05
N ARG A 71 -10.90 14.00 -12.88
CA ARG A 71 -10.79 12.63 -12.36
C ARG A 71 -9.95 11.73 -13.27
N GLN A 72 -10.16 11.79 -14.59
CA GLN A 72 -9.37 11.04 -15.55
C GLN A 72 -7.90 11.46 -15.55
N ALA A 73 -7.62 12.76 -15.51
CA ALA A 73 -6.25 13.29 -15.47
C ALA A 73 -5.55 12.93 -14.16
N LEU A 74 -6.26 12.97 -13.02
CA LEU A 74 -5.73 12.50 -11.75
C LEU A 74 -5.42 11.00 -11.79
N ALA A 75 -6.33 10.18 -12.30
CA ALA A 75 -6.09 8.74 -12.48
C ALA A 75 -4.86 8.50 -13.38
N LYS A 76 -4.73 9.26 -14.46
CA LYS A 76 -3.54 9.19 -15.33
C LYS A 76 -2.27 9.62 -14.60
N ALA A 77 -2.32 10.64 -13.75
CA ALA A 77 -1.18 11.07 -12.96
C ALA A 77 -0.75 9.99 -11.96
N LEU A 78 -1.71 9.34 -11.28
CA LEU A 78 -1.44 8.21 -10.39
C LEU A 78 -0.83 7.00 -11.11
N LEU A 79 -1.39 6.65 -12.27
CA LEU A 79 -0.87 5.56 -13.10
C LEU A 79 0.46 5.91 -13.80
N GLY A 80 0.81 7.19 -13.87
CA GLY A 80 2.06 7.66 -14.47
C GLY A 80 3.29 7.44 -13.58
N ASP A 81 3.10 7.22 -12.27
CA ASP A 81 4.18 6.87 -11.35
C ASP A 81 4.46 5.36 -11.44
N VAL A 82 5.25 4.98 -12.44
CA VAL A 82 5.61 3.59 -12.74
C VAL A 82 6.22 2.88 -11.52
N ALA A 83 7.03 3.58 -10.72
CA ALA A 83 7.67 2.99 -9.54
C ALA A 83 6.63 2.62 -8.48
N SER A 84 5.71 3.53 -8.16
CA SER A 84 4.61 3.26 -7.22
C SER A 84 3.67 2.17 -7.73
N ILE A 85 3.36 2.16 -9.04
CA ILE A 85 2.51 1.12 -9.65
C ILE A 85 3.19 -0.24 -9.60
N HIS A 86 4.49 -0.33 -9.89
CA HIS A 86 5.26 -1.57 -9.75
C HIS A 86 5.29 -2.06 -8.31
N ALA A 87 5.50 -1.16 -7.35
CA ALA A 87 5.47 -1.50 -5.93
C ALA A 87 4.10 -2.04 -5.49
N LEU A 88 3.01 -1.37 -5.87
CA LEU A 88 1.64 -1.83 -5.59
C LEU A 88 1.32 -3.17 -6.26
N CYS A 89 1.74 -3.34 -7.52
CA CYS A 89 1.60 -4.59 -8.24
C CYS A 89 2.28 -5.74 -7.49
N ALA A 90 3.55 -5.55 -7.09
CA ALA A 90 4.29 -6.55 -6.30
C ALA A 90 3.60 -6.87 -4.97
N LYS A 91 3.10 -5.85 -4.25
CA LYS A 91 2.32 -6.04 -3.02
C LYS A 91 1.09 -6.92 -3.23
N TYR A 92 0.28 -6.61 -4.24
CA TYR A 92 -0.92 -7.38 -4.53
C TYR A 92 -0.63 -8.79 -5.03
N GLN A 93 0.46 -8.99 -5.78
CA GLN A 93 0.93 -10.34 -6.13
C GLN A 93 1.31 -11.14 -4.88
N VAL A 94 2.05 -10.54 -3.94
CA VAL A 94 2.41 -11.20 -2.68
C VAL A 94 1.17 -11.55 -1.85
N MET A 95 0.21 -10.62 -1.72
CA MET A 95 -1.05 -10.91 -1.02
C MET A 95 -1.83 -12.05 -1.68
N SER A 96 -1.95 -12.03 -3.00
CA SER A 96 -2.59 -13.11 -3.76
C SER A 96 -1.90 -14.45 -3.52
N MET A 97 -0.57 -14.50 -3.62
CA MET A 97 0.23 -15.70 -3.36
C MET A 97 0.03 -16.23 -1.93
N LEU A 98 0.02 -15.35 -0.92
CA LEU A 98 -0.20 -15.73 0.48
C LEU A 98 -1.58 -16.36 0.69
N TYR A 99 -2.64 -15.74 0.17
CA TYR A 99 -4.01 -16.22 0.39
C TYR A 99 -4.36 -17.45 -0.45
N LEU A 100 -3.59 -17.75 -1.50
CA LEU A 100 -3.68 -19.00 -2.26
C LEU A 100 -3.22 -20.22 -1.43
N GLN A 101 -2.35 -20.02 -0.43
CA GLN A 101 -1.69 -21.12 0.24
C GLN A 101 -2.65 -21.97 1.10
N PRO A 102 -2.44 -23.30 1.16
CA PRO A 102 -3.08 -24.15 2.16
C PRO A 102 -2.75 -23.73 3.59
N ASP A 103 -3.64 -23.99 4.56
CA ASP A 103 -3.46 -23.59 5.97
C ASP A 103 -2.10 -23.95 6.55
N LYS A 104 -1.64 -25.18 6.29
CA LYS A 104 -0.36 -25.67 6.80
C LYS A 104 0.82 -24.86 6.23
N GLN A 105 0.76 -24.55 4.94
CA GLN A 105 1.79 -23.76 4.26
C GLN A 105 1.75 -22.31 4.74
N LEU A 106 0.56 -21.71 4.84
CA LEU A 106 0.41 -20.34 5.34
C LEU A 106 0.91 -20.17 6.78
N LYS A 107 0.66 -21.16 7.66
CA LYS A 107 1.22 -21.18 9.03
C LYS A 107 2.75 -21.32 9.03
N SER A 108 3.29 -22.12 8.10
CA SER A 108 4.75 -22.25 7.92
C SER A 108 5.36 -20.93 7.48
N LEU A 109 4.75 -20.26 6.49
CA LEU A 109 5.17 -18.94 6.01
C LEU A 109 5.11 -17.89 7.12
N LEU A 110 4.00 -17.84 7.88
CA LEU A 110 3.86 -16.94 9.02
C LEU A 110 5.02 -17.12 10.02
N ARG A 111 5.35 -18.37 10.37
CA ARG A 111 6.50 -18.65 11.25
C ARG A 111 7.81 -18.18 10.64
N GLY A 112 8.00 -18.38 9.33
CA GLY A 112 9.15 -17.88 8.58
C GLY A 112 9.28 -16.35 8.65
N MET A 113 8.18 -15.61 8.44
CA MET A 113 8.14 -14.16 8.55
C MET A 113 8.47 -13.67 9.97
N GLN A 114 7.92 -14.34 11.00
CA GLN A 114 8.21 -14.03 12.40
C GLN A 114 9.69 -14.26 12.76
N LEU A 115 10.30 -15.32 12.22
CA LEU A 115 11.74 -15.55 12.39
C LEU A 115 12.56 -14.49 11.65
N MET A 116 12.15 -14.12 10.44
CA MET A 116 12.79 -13.08 9.63
C MET A 116 12.81 -11.73 10.34
N ALA A 117 11.78 -11.39 11.11
CA ALA A 117 11.74 -10.14 11.89
C ALA A 117 12.82 -10.04 12.97
N ASN A 118 13.50 -11.15 13.30
CA ASN A 118 14.51 -11.23 14.34
C ASN A 118 15.92 -11.53 13.81
N ILE A 119 16.13 -11.57 12.49
CA ILE A 119 17.46 -11.81 11.92
C ILE A 119 18.36 -10.58 12.13
N ARG A 120 19.67 -10.81 12.21
CA ARG A 120 20.65 -9.73 12.33
C ARG A 120 20.92 -9.09 10.96
N ASP A 121 21.31 -7.83 10.92
CA ASP A 121 21.64 -7.10 9.68
C ASP A 121 22.67 -7.83 8.81
N SER A 122 23.67 -8.47 9.43
CA SER A 122 24.68 -9.27 8.71
C SER A 122 24.08 -10.50 8.01
N GLU A 123 23.12 -11.16 8.65
CA GLU A 123 22.38 -12.28 8.07
C GLU A 123 21.42 -11.80 6.97
N HIS A 124 20.72 -10.69 7.23
CA HIS A 124 19.83 -10.04 6.25
C HIS A 124 20.57 -9.72 4.95
N PHE A 125 21.71 -9.06 5.02
CA PHE A 125 22.54 -8.77 3.85
C PHE A 125 23.01 -10.04 3.14
N GLY A 126 23.45 -11.05 3.90
CA GLY A 126 23.87 -12.34 3.36
C GLY A 126 22.76 -13.04 2.57
N ARG A 127 21.53 -13.04 3.09
CA ARG A 127 20.36 -13.64 2.43
C ARG A 127 19.94 -12.85 1.18
N ILE A 128 19.92 -11.52 1.23
CA ILE A 128 19.67 -10.69 0.02
C ILE A 128 20.65 -11.06 -1.08
N TRP A 129 21.94 -11.20 -0.74
CA TRP A 129 22.97 -11.55 -1.71
C TRP A 129 22.78 -12.94 -2.33
N GLN A 130 22.29 -13.91 -1.55
CA GLN A 130 21.95 -15.26 -2.02
C GLN A 130 20.73 -15.26 -2.94
N LEU A 131 19.77 -14.35 -2.73
CA LEU A 131 18.50 -14.29 -3.44
C LEU A 131 18.51 -13.30 -4.63
N ARG A 132 19.66 -12.71 -4.97
CA ARG A 132 19.76 -11.69 -6.03
C ARG A 132 19.33 -12.16 -7.42
N ASP A 133 19.41 -13.47 -7.66
CA ASP A 133 19.09 -14.12 -8.93
C ASP A 133 17.69 -14.77 -8.90
N VAL A 134 16.90 -14.53 -7.84
CA VAL A 134 15.51 -15.00 -7.74
C VAL A 134 14.63 -14.18 -8.67
N ASP A 135 13.95 -14.87 -9.59
CA ASP A 135 13.04 -14.28 -10.56
C ASP A 135 11.63 -14.87 -10.47
N HIS A 136 10.81 -14.61 -11.50
CA HIS A 136 9.42 -15.07 -11.57
C HIS A 136 9.27 -16.58 -11.81
N GLU A 137 10.31 -17.28 -12.28
CA GLU A 137 10.30 -18.72 -12.51
C GLU A 137 10.66 -19.52 -11.24
N CYS A 138 11.27 -18.85 -10.27
CA CYS A 138 11.61 -19.43 -8.97
C CYS A 138 10.38 -19.82 -8.14
N GLU A 139 10.59 -20.74 -7.19
CA GLU A 139 9.57 -21.15 -6.22
C GLU A 139 9.01 -19.96 -5.44
N MET A 140 7.73 -20.03 -5.10
CA MET A 140 7.00 -18.94 -4.44
C MET A 140 7.65 -18.54 -3.13
N GLU A 141 8.14 -19.50 -2.34
CA GLU A 141 8.85 -19.28 -1.09
C GLU A 141 10.09 -18.41 -1.28
N ALA A 142 10.90 -18.71 -2.29
CA ALA A 142 12.11 -17.94 -2.59
C ALA A 142 11.78 -16.51 -3.03
N ARG A 143 10.73 -16.37 -3.86
CA ARG A 143 10.23 -15.07 -4.33
C ARG A 143 9.67 -14.22 -3.19
N LEU A 144 8.91 -14.85 -2.29
CA LEU A 144 8.37 -14.20 -1.10
C LEU A 144 9.50 -13.76 -0.17
N GLU A 145 10.48 -14.63 0.07
CA GLU A 145 11.65 -14.29 0.90
C GLU A 145 12.44 -13.13 0.29
N ALA A 146 12.73 -13.17 -1.01
CA ALA A 146 13.41 -12.09 -1.71
C ALA A 146 12.66 -10.75 -1.59
N TYR A 147 11.33 -10.78 -1.75
CA TYR A 147 10.49 -9.60 -1.59
C TYR A 147 10.52 -9.05 -0.16
N LEU A 148 10.35 -9.91 0.85
CA LEU A 148 10.29 -9.51 2.26
C LEU A 148 11.64 -9.06 2.83
N LEU A 149 12.75 -9.58 2.30
CA LEU A 149 14.08 -9.11 2.68
C LEU A 149 14.47 -7.83 1.95
N GLY A 150 13.97 -7.61 0.73
CA GLY A 150 14.20 -6.39 -0.03
C GLY A 150 13.09 -5.33 0.19
N PRO A 151 12.27 -5.02 -0.84
CA PRO A 151 11.29 -3.94 -0.78
C PRO A 151 10.25 -4.04 0.35
N GLY A 152 9.94 -5.26 0.79
CA GLY A 152 8.94 -5.52 1.83
C GLY A 152 9.46 -5.42 3.26
N HIS A 153 10.78 -5.23 3.46
CA HIS A 153 11.40 -5.36 4.78
C HIS A 153 10.91 -4.32 5.78
N GLU A 154 10.82 -3.05 5.37
CA GLU A 154 10.32 -1.97 6.22
C GLU A 154 8.87 -2.20 6.68
N GLU A 155 8.12 -3.00 5.92
CA GLU A 155 6.72 -3.33 6.18
C GLU A 155 6.54 -4.75 6.74
N LEU A 156 7.61 -5.43 7.17
CA LEU A 156 7.56 -6.85 7.58
C LEU A 156 6.52 -7.12 8.68
N GLY A 157 6.33 -6.19 9.63
CA GLY A 157 5.28 -6.29 10.64
C GLY A 157 3.86 -6.29 10.04
N SER A 158 3.64 -5.50 8.98
CA SER A 158 2.37 -5.49 8.24
C SER A 158 2.15 -6.80 7.48
N TRP A 159 3.21 -7.38 6.91
CA TRP A 159 3.17 -8.68 6.25
C TRP A 159 2.85 -9.83 7.22
N ILE A 160 3.44 -9.80 8.42
CA ILE A 160 3.10 -10.74 9.49
C ILE A 160 1.61 -10.63 9.85
N ALA A 161 1.11 -9.42 10.09
CA ALA A 161 -0.31 -9.21 10.38
C ALA A 161 -1.23 -9.66 9.24
N CYS A 162 -0.81 -9.48 7.98
CA CYS A 162 -1.52 -9.95 6.79
C CYS A 162 -1.60 -11.49 6.76
N ALA A 163 -0.49 -12.18 7.05
CA ALA A 163 -0.44 -13.64 7.12
C ALA A 163 -1.26 -14.17 8.31
N GLU A 164 -1.19 -13.54 9.48
CA GLU A 164 -2.02 -13.86 10.65
C GLU A 164 -3.51 -13.72 10.34
N CYS A 165 -3.91 -12.64 9.65
CA CYS A 165 -5.27 -12.48 9.17
C CYS A 165 -5.67 -13.66 8.28
N GLY A 166 -4.83 -14.03 7.31
CA GLY A 166 -5.09 -15.19 6.44
C GLY A 166 -5.24 -16.52 7.20
N VAL A 167 -4.40 -16.78 8.20
CA VAL A 167 -4.51 -18.00 9.02
C VAL A 167 -5.86 -18.09 9.74
N ASN A 168 -6.44 -16.94 10.11
CA ASN A 168 -7.71 -16.86 10.83
C ASN A 168 -8.94 -16.77 9.92
N LEU A 169 -8.76 -16.67 8.61
CA LEU A 169 -9.86 -16.64 7.63
C LEU A 169 -10.23 -18.04 7.17
N ASP A 170 -11.53 -18.24 6.93
CA ASP A 170 -12.02 -19.43 6.24
C ASP A 170 -11.43 -19.53 4.83
N ALA A 171 -11.21 -20.77 4.37
CA ALA A 171 -10.60 -21.03 3.06
C ALA A 171 -11.38 -20.39 1.90
N SER A 172 -12.72 -20.32 1.97
CA SER A 172 -13.56 -19.68 0.97
C SER A 172 -13.35 -18.16 0.92
N VAL A 173 -13.24 -17.52 2.08
CA VAL A 173 -12.99 -16.08 2.20
C VAL A 173 -11.59 -15.73 1.71
N ARG A 174 -10.58 -16.52 2.11
CA ARG A 174 -9.21 -16.37 1.59
C ARG A 174 -9.16 -16.47 0.08
N ARG A 175 -9.87 -17.43 -0.50
CA ARG A 175 -9.90 -17.59 -1.97
C ARG A 175 -10.54 -16.38 -2.66
N ALA A 176 -11.56 -15.78 -2.06
CA ALA A 176 -12.12 -14.53 -2.57
C ALA A 176 -11.08 -13.38 -2.53
N TRP A 177 -10.31 -13.29 -1.45
CA TRP A 177 -9.25 -12.28 -1.30
C TRP A 177 -8.10 -12.51 -2.28
N GLU A 178 -7.64 -13.75 -2.42
CA GLU A 178 -6.64 -14.16 -3.41
C GLU A 178 -7.01 -13.68 -4.81
N LEU A 179 -8.26 -13.91 -5.24
CA LEU A 179 -8.78 -13.48 -6.53
C LEU A 179 -8.83 -11.95 -6.65
N VAL A 180 -9.28 -11.25 -5.61
CA VAL A 180 -9.35 -9.78 -5.61
C VAL A 180 -7.94 -9.17 -5.77
N TYR A 181 -6.98 -9.63 -4.98
CA TYR A 181 -5.60 -9.13 -5.05
C TYR A 181 -4.91 -9.56 -6.36
N GLY A 182 -5.14 -10.78 -6.84
CA GLY A 182 -4.62 -11.25 -8.11
C GLY A 182 -5.13 -10.42 -9.30
N ASN A 183 -6.43 -10.11 -9.31
CA ASN A 183 -7.03 -9.24 -10.32
C ASN A 183 -6.50 -7.80 -10.24
N ALA A 184 -6.29 -7.27 -9.03
CA ALA A 184 -5.71 -5.95 -8.85
C ALA A 184 -4.27 -5.89 -9.37
N ALA A 185 -3.44 -6.89 -9.05
CA ALA A 185 -2.09 -7.01 -9.60
C ALA A 185 -2.10 -7.10 -11.14
N ALA A 186 -2.96 -7.95 -11.70
CA ALA A 186 -3.08 -8.10 -13.15
C ALA A 186 -3.59 -6.84 -13.86
N PHE A 187 -4.41 -6.03 -13.19
CA PHE A 187 -4.84 -4.73 -13.69
C PHE A 187 -3.69 -3.72 -13.71
N LEU A 188 -2.89 -3.65 -12.64
CA LEU A 188 -1.76 -2.72 -12.51
C LEU A 188 -0.57 -3.07 -13.42
N ALA A 189 -0.44 -4.33 -13.83
CA ALA A 189 0.62 -4.78 -14.72
C ALA A 189 0.39 -4.43 -16.21
N ARG A 190 -0.75 -3.83 -16.57
CA ARG A 190 -1.13 -3.47 -17.95
C ARG A 190 -0.83 -2.00 -18.24
#